data_AF-A0A418R7M9-F1
#
_entry.id   AF-A0A418R7M9-F1
#
_cell.length_a   1.000
_cell.length_b   1.000
_cell.length_c   1.000
_cell.angle_alpha   90.00
_cell.angle_beta   90.00
_cell.angle_gamma   90.00
#
_symmetry.space_group_name_H-M   'P 1'
#
loop_
_entity.id
_entity.type
_entity.pdbx_description
1 polymer ?
#
loop_
_entity_poly.entity_id
_entity_poly.type
_entity_poly.pdbx_seq_one_letter_code
_entity_poly.pdbx_strand_id
1 'polypeptide(L)' 'MQFLRTTGKNCLFVIQSKSGRLIEAVAKYGIHGLAPGQNEYEVLFSPQTRFDVLAVEDVLSPNKERDYTRITLDEL' A
#
# COMPACT_ATOMS: atom_id res chain seq x y z
N MET A 1 -29.52 -12.92 11.98
CA MET A 1 -28.66 -12.39 10.90
C MET A 1 -27.90 -11.20 11.47
N GLN A 2 -26.60 -11.36 11.67
CA GLN A 2 -25.75 -10.33 12.26
C GLN A 2 -25.14 -9.52 11.12
N PHE A 3 -25.49 -8.23 11.05
CA PHE A 3 -24.87 -7.32 10.10
C PHE A 3 -23.39 -7.18 10.47
N LEU A 4 -22.49 -7.62 9.59
CA LEU A 4 -21.06 -7.29 9.66
C LEU A 4 -20.95 -5.78 9.50
N ARG A 5 -20.79 -5.06 10.61
CA ARG A 5 -20.32 -3.67 10.58
C ARG A 5 -18.91 -3.71 10.00
N THR A 6 -18.75 -3.34 8.73
CA THR A 6 -17.45 -3.07 8.12
C THR A 6 -16.91 -1.77 8.72
N THR A 7 -16.41 -1.81 9.94
CA THR A 7 -15.49 -0.78 10.43
C THR A 7 -14.25 -0.92 9.55
N GLY A 8 -13.99 0.06 8.68
CA GLY A 8 -12.77 0.08 7.87
C GLY A 8 -11.56 0.00 8.79
N LYS A 9 -10.90 -1.15 8.82
CA LYS A 9 -9.59 -1.30 9.47
C LYS A 9 -8.55 -0.68 8.53
N ASN A 10 -7.57 0.02 9.08
CA ASN A 10 -6.43 0.49 8.30
C ASN A 10 -5.69 -0.72 7.73
N CYS A 11 -5.22 -0.63 6.49
CA CYS A 11 -4.46 -1.69 5.84
C CYS A 11 -3.08 -1.18 5.42
N LEU A 12 -2.07 -2.03 5.56
CA LEU A 12 -0.75 -1.84 4.99
C LEU A 12 -0.48 -2.95 3.98
N PHE A 13 -0.23 -2.59 2.72
CA PHE A 13 0.16 -3.55 1.69
C PHE A 13 1.67 -3.58 1.54
N VAL A 14 2.24 -4.78 1.53
CA VAL A 14 3.65 -5.02 1.21
C VAL A 14 3.68 -5.84 -0.06
N ILE A 15 4.19 -5.27 -1.15
CA ILE A 15 4.08 -5.84 -2.49
C ILE A 15 5.48 -6.19 -3.02
N GLN A 16 5.69 -7.45 -3.39
CA GLN A 16 6.83 -7.87 -4.20
C GLN A 16 6.47 -7.64 -5.68
N SER A 17 6.96 -6.53 -6.22
CA SER A 17 6.61 -6.04 -7.56
C SER A 17 7.58 -6.54 -8.63
N LYS A 18 7.04 -6.96 -9.78
CA LYS A 18 7.76 -7.33 -11.00
C LYS A 18 7.53 -6.32 -12.13
N SER A 19 6.32 -5.79 -12.28
CA SER A 19 5.95 -4.90 -13.40
C SER A 19 5.58 -3.47 -13.01
N GLY A 20 5.43 -3.18 -11.71
CA GLY A 20 5.14 -1.84 -11.22
C GLY A 20 6.13 -0.81 -11.77
N ARG A 21 5.60 0.37 -12.14
CA ARG A 21 6.40 1.44 -12.75
C ARG A 21 6.57 2.59 -11.77
N LEU A 22 7.81 3.04 -11.60
CA LEU A 22 8.10 4.30 -10.94
C LEU A 22 7.53 5.44 -11.79
N ILE A 23 6.68 6.27 -11.20
CA ILE A 23 6.04 7.40 -11.90
C ILE A 23 6.55 8.76 -11.43
N GLU A 24 7.64 8.78 -10.69
CA GLU A 24 8.33 9.97 -10.20
C GLU A 24 8.60 11.06 -11.25
N ALA A 25 8.81 10.69 -12.51
CA ALA A 25 9.04 11.67 -13.59
C ALA A 25 7.77 12.43 -14.01
N VAL A 26 6.59 11.89 -13.70
CA VAL A 26 5.28 12.44 -14.11
C VAL A 26 4.37 12.79 -12.94
N ALA A 27 4.70 12.34 -11.72
CA ALA A 27 3.96 12.64 -10.50
C ALA A 27 4.07 14.13 -10.13
N LYS A 28 2.96 14.69 -9.64
CA LYS A 28 2.88 16.12 -9.24
C LYS A 28 3.91 16.49 -8.17
N TYR A 29 4.23 15.55 -7.28
CA TYR A 29 5.22 15.71 -6.21
C TYR A 29 6.49 14.87 -6.47
N GLY A 30 6.76 14.52 -7.72
CA GLY A 30 7.84 13.60 -8.09
C GLY A 30 9.26 14.13 -7.84
N ILE A 31 10.21 13.87 -8.76
CA ILE A 31 11.63 14.26 -8.58
C ILE A 31 11.88 15.78 -8.37
N HIS A 32 10.88 16.61 -8.68
CA HIS A 32 10.86 18.05 -8.50
C HIS A 32 9.75 18.52 -7.54
N GLY A 33 9.37 17.68 -6.57
CA GLY A 33 8.40 18.05 -5.53
C GLY A 33 8.67 19.46 -5.00
N LEU A 34 7.60 20.18 -4.64
CA LEU A 34 7.60 21.63 -4.38
C LEU A 34 8.64 22.12 -3.36
N ALA A 35 9.24 21.21 -2.58
CA ALA A 35 10.42 21.45 -1.76
C ALA A 35 11.42 20.27 -1.84
N PRO A 36 12.72 20.50 -1.54
CA PRO A 36 13.70 19.42 -1.39
C PRO A 36 13.21 18.36 -0.40
N GLY A 37 13.26 17.08 -0.80
CA GLY A 37 12.86 15.95 0.05
C GLY A 37 11.39 15.53 -0.02
N GLN A 38 10.61 16.03 -0.99
CA GLN A 38 9.21 15.62 -1.21
C GLN A 38 9.04 14.46 -2.20
N ASN A 39 10.11 13.72 -2.53
CA ASN A 39 10.03 12.55 -3.40
C ASN A 39 9.22 11.44 -2.71
N GLU A 40 8.12 11.01 -3.35
CA GLU A 40 7.18 10.03 -2.80
C GLU A 40 7.57 8.58 -3.14
N TYR A 41 8.52 8.41 -4.07
CA TYR A 41 8.94 7.14 -4.66
C TYR A 41 7.73 6.31 -5.15
N GLU A 42 6.78 6.98 -5.80
CA GLU A 42 5.50 6.38 -6.16
C GLU A 42 5.67 5.29 -7.23
N VAL A 43 5.09 4.11 -6.96
CA VAL A 43 5.01 2.98 -7.88
C VAL A 43 3.56 2.75 -8.25
N LEU A 44 3.26 2.79 -9.55
CA LEU A 44 1.93 2.55 -10.08
C LEU A 44 1.86 1.21 -10.82
N PHE A 45 0.76 0.50 -10.61
CA PHE A 45 0.43 -0.75 -11.29
C PHE A 45 -0.70 -0.53 -12.28
N SER A 46 -0.67 -1.25 -13.40
CA SER A 46 -1.79 -1.22 -14.35
C SER A 46 -3.06 -1.83 -13.73
N PRO A 47 -4.26 -1.42 -14.16
CA PRO A 47 -5.45 -2.17 -13.85
C PRO A 47 -5.29 -3.64 -14.24
N GLN A 48 -5.82 -4.54 -13.42
CA GLN A 48 -5.78 -6.00 -13.63
C GLN A 48 -4.40 -6.68 -13.41
N THR A 49 -3.41 -5.96 -12.87
CA THR A 49 -2.22 -6.64 -12.31
C THR A 49 -2.68 -7.65 -11.26
N ARG A 50 -2.13 -8.86 -11.32
CA ARG A 50 -2.53 -9.98 -10.46
C ARG A 50 -1.49 -10.20 -9.39
N PHE A 51 -1.96 -10.55 -8.21
CA PHE A 51 -1.11 -10.79 -7.05
C PHE A 51 -1.60 -12.03 -6.31
N ASP A 52 -0.66 -12.87 -5.87
CA ASP A 52 -0.91 -13.87 -4.86
C ASP A 52 -0.84 -13.24 -3.48
N VAL A 53 -1.80 -13.59 -2.61
CA VAL A 53 -1.78 -13.18 -1.21
C VAL A 53 -0.94 -14.18 -0.43
N LEU A 54 0.22 -13.74 0.05
CA LEU A 54 1.15 -14.57 0.80
C LEU A 54 0.83 -14.63 2.29
N ALA A 55 0.41 -13.49 2.87
CA ALA A 55 0.11 -13.39 4.30
C ALA A 55 -0.90 -12.28 4.60
N VAL A 56 -1.69 -12.47 5.65
CA VAL A 56 -2.61 -11.48 6.23
C VAL A 56 -2.45 -11.50 7.75
N GLU A 57 -2.03 -10.38 8.34
CA GLU A 57 -1.66 -10.29 9.75
C GLU A 57 -2.27 -9.05 10.39
N ASP A 58 -2.96 -9.20 11.53
CA ASP A 58 -3.38 -8.04 12.33
C ASP A 58 -2.20 -7.56 13.19
N VAL A 59 -1.76 -6.32 12.93
CA VAL A 59 -0.69 -5.66 13.70
C VAL A 59 -1.34 -4.72 14.71
N LEU A 60 -1.16 -5.03 15.99
CA LEU A 60 -1.67 -4.25 17.10
C LEU A 60 -0.54 -3.41 17.71
N SER A 61 -0.74 -2.10 17.76
CA SER A 61 0.16 -1.20 18.47
C SER A 61 -0.11 -1.33 19.98
N PRO A 62 0.94 -1.40 20.83
CA PRO A 62 0.77 -1.41 22.28
C PRO A 62 -0.10 -0.25 22.81
N ASN A 63 -0.11 0.88 22.09
CA ASN A 63 -0.86 2.09 22.45
C ASN A 63 -2.10 2.31 21.57
N LYS A 64 -2.48 1.36 20.70
CA LYS A 64 -3.59 1.45 19.72
C LYS A 64 -3.58 2.63 18.74
N GLU A 65 -2.50 3.42 18.70
CA GLU A 65 -2.39 4.57 17.80
C GLU A 65 -2.31 4.17 16.32
N ARG A 66 -1.89 2.94 16.03
CA ARG A 66 -1.67 2.43 14.66
C ARG A 66 -1.97 0.95 14.56
N ASP A 67 -3.20 0.57 14.89
CA ASP A 67 -3.68 -0.79 14.59
C ASP A 67 -4.00 -0.87 13.08
N TYR A 68 -3.45 -1.88 12.41
CA TYR A 68 -3.69 -2.11 10.98
C TYR A 68 -3.56 -3.59 10.62
N THR A 69 -4.19 -3.98 9.52
CA THR A 69 -3.99 -5.30 8.91
C THR A 69 -2.88 -5.18 7.86
N ARG A 70 -1.80 -5.95 8.03
CA ARG A 70 -0.74 -6.08 7.03
C ARG A 70 -1.12 -7.16 6.03
N ILE A 71 -1.01 -6.87 4.75
CA ILE A 71 -1.30 -7.78 3.64
C ILE A 71 -0.04 -7.86 2.77
N THR A 72 0.58 -9.04 2.71
CA THR A 72 1.76 -9.28 1.88
C THR A 72 1.34 -9.94 0.58
N LEU A 73 1.78 -9.36 -0.53
CA LEU A 73 1.43 -9.73 -1.89
C LEU A 73 2.69 -10.02 -2.70
N ASP A 74 2.64 -11.04 -3.56
CA ASP A 74 3.61 -11.27 -4.62
C ASP A 74 2.93 -11.13 -5.98
N GLU A 75 3.51 -10.33 -6.86
CA GLU A 75 2.98 -10.13 -8.20
C GLU A 75 3.16 -11.41 -9.03
N LEU A 76 2.12 -11.84 -9.75
CA LEU A 76 2.16 -13.04 -10.59
C LEU A 76 3.00 -12.82 -11.87
#